data_AF-A0A2V6PW64-F1
#
_entry.id   AF-A0A2V6PW64-F1
#
_cell.length_a   1.000
_cell.length_b   1.000
_cell.length_c   1.000
_cell.angle_alpha   90.00
_cell.angle_beta   90.00
_cell.angle_gamma   90.00
#
_symmetry.space_group_name_H-M   'P 1'
#
loop_
_entity.id
_entity.type
_entity.pdbx_description
1 polymer ?
#
loop_
_entity_poly.entity_id
_entity_poly.type
_entity_poly.pdbx_seq_one_letter_code
_entity_poly.pdbx_strand_id
1 'polypeptide(L)'
;MKFNKWTVGLAAGGVVSLASAVQAEETQKQMSQVMTAVSSTTLSGYVDTSIIWKPGTGDANLPGRQYDGPTKLDGFNLNVVGITLEKPLSEDQWAAGYKADLWFGPDAGTYRALIGNGGGDPNFAIKQAFVALRTPVGNGLDWRAGVFDTIIGYESSESYLNPNYSRSFGHGLEPKQHTGVLASYKATDAVTFSAGIANTYNNAFGGDNVNARPVRGAGPAKESEKTYLASVSITAPESWGFLSGSAWYLGLIDGLAGNS
;
A
#
# COMPACT_ATOMS: atom_id res chain seq x y z
N MET A 1 3.21 29.21 -18.81
CA MET A 1 4.35 28.50 -18.18
C MET A 1 5.21 27.93 -19.30
N LYS A 2 6.51 28.21 -19.34
CA LYS A 2 7.43 27.65 -20.35
C LYS A 2 7.87 26.27 -19.85
N PHE A 3 7.36 25.20 -20.45
CA PHE A 3 7.77 23.85 -20.12
C PHE A 3 9.14 23.55 -20.75
N ASN A 4 10.01 22.90 -19.97
CA ASN A 4 11.34 22.48 -20.42
C ASN A 4 11.18 21.46 -21.57
N LYS A 5 11.98 21.58 -22.63
CA LYS A 5 11.95 20.70 -23.81
C LYS A 5 12.20 19.23 -23.45
N TRP A 6 12.88 18.97 -22.33
CA TRP A 6 13.06 17.61 -21.78
C TRP A 6 11.78 16.99 -21.21
N THR A 7 10.85 17.79 -20.68
CA THR A 7 9.57 17.30 -20.15
C THR A 7 8.61 16.89 -21.27
N VAL A 8 8.73 17.50 -22.46
CA VAL A 8 7.88 17.18 -23.63
C VAL A 8 8.38 15.92 -24.36
N GLY A 9 9.69 15.64 -24.34
CA GLY A 9 10.26 14.44 -24.95
C GLY A 9 9.84 13.14 -24.27
N LEU A 10 9.67 13.14 -22.95
CA LEU A 10 9.23 11.96 -22.17
C LEU A 10 7.73 11.66 -22.32
N ALA A 11 6.92 12.68 -22.66
CA ALA A 11 5.48 12.49 -22.91
C ALA A 11 5.20 11.78 -24.26
N ALA A 12 6.09 11.88 -25.24
CA ALA A 12 5.95 11.20 -26.54
C ALA A 12 6.42 9.73 -26.52
N GLY A 13 7.13 9.30 -25.47
CA GLY A 13 7.66 7.94 -25.31
C GLY A 13 6.83 7.01 -24.42
N GLY A 14 5.65 7.43 -23.96
CA GLY A 14 4.76 6.59 -23.15
C GLY A 14 5.22 6.31 -21.71
N VAL A 15 6.11 7.14 -21.14
CA VAL A 15 6.67 6.95 -19.78
C VAL A 15 5.99 7.84 -18.72
N VAL A 16 5.02 8.68 -19.10
CA VAL A 16 4.24 9.46 -18.13
C VAL A 16 2.77 9.45 -18.55
N SER A 17 1.92 8.80 -17.75
CA SER A 17 0.47 9.01 -17.81
C SER A 17 0.18 10.44 -17.33
N LEU A 18 -0.28 11.30 -18.25
CA LEU A 18 -0.84 12.59 -17.87
C LEU A 18 -2.13 12.30 -17.10
N ALA A 19 -2.15 12.64 -15.81
CA ALA A 19 -3.38 12.64 -15.02
C ALA A 19 -4.31 13.71 -15.61
N SER A 20 -5.25 13.28 -16.45
CA SER A 20 -6.36 14.11 -16.89
C SER A 20 -7.28 14.36 -15.69
N ALA A 21 -7.00 15.42 -14.94
CA ALA A 21 -7.97 15.98 -14.01
C ALA A 21 -9.10 16.59 -14.85
N VAL A 22 -10.14 15.80 -15.13
CA VAL A 22 -11.39 16.34 -15.66
C VAL A 22 -12.16 16.93 -14.47
N GLN A 23 -12.04 18.23 -14.30
CA GLN A 23 -12.95 18.99 -13.45
C GLN A 23 -14.25 19.16 -14.23
N ALA A 24 -15.25 18.33 -13.92
CA ALA A 24 -16.60 18.51 -14.43
C ALA A 24 -17.29 19.60 -13.58
N GLU A 25 -17.50 20.76 -14.18
CA GLU A 25 -18.31 21.84 -13.64
C GLU A 25 -19.76 21.60 -14.10
N GLU A 26 -20.66 21.23 -13.19
CA GLU A 26 -22.09 21.16 -13.51
C GLU A 26 -22.94 21.92 -12.48
N THR A 27 -23.64 22.90 -13.03
CA THR A 27 -24.38 23.96 -12.37
C THR A 27 -25.72 23.48 -11.82
N GLN A 28 -25.97 23.82 -10.55
CA GLN A 28 -27.27 24.02 -9.89
C GLN A 28 -28.45 23.09 -10.24
N LYS A 29 -28.77 22.18 -9.31
CA LYS A 29 -30.03 22.23 -8.54
C LYS A 29 -30.03 21.18 -7.42
N GLN A 30 -30.14 21.67 -6.19
CA GLN A 30 -30.65 20.97 -5.01
C GLN A 30 -30.04 19.56 -4.76
N MET A 31 -28.74 19.51 -4.45
CA MET A 31 -28.08 18.26 -4.09
C MET A 31 -27.67 18.27 -2.61
N SER A 32 -28.21 17.27 -1.90
CA SER A 32 -28.11 16.98 -0.45
C SER A 32 -26.68 17.10 0.11
N GLN A 33 -26.57 17.44 1.40
CA GLN A 33 -25.36 17.64 2.22
C GLN A 33 -24.18 16.66 1.98
N VAL A 34 -24.45 15.50 1.39
CA VAL A 34 -23.47 14.49 0.98
C VAL A 34 -22.44 15.03 -0.02
N MET A 35 -22.81 15.91 -0.96
CA MET A 35 -21.89 16.38 -2.01
C MET A 35 -20.85 17.40 -1.51
N THR A 36 -21.13 18.14 -0.42
CA THR A 36 -20.16 19.08 0.17
C THR A 36 -18.95 18.34 0.76
N ALA A 37 -19.14 17.11 1.28
CA ALA A 37 -18.06 16.26 1.80
C ALA A 37 -17.17 15.67 0.68
N VAL A 38 -17.69 15.53 -0.54
CA VAL A 38 -16.96 15.00 -1.70
C VAL A 38 -15.96 16.02 -2.26
N SER A 39 -16.10 17.32 -1.95
CA SER A 39 -15.15 18.35 -2.43
C SER A 39 -13.69 18.11 -2.04
N SER A 40 -13.46 17.43 -0.91
CA SER A 40 -12.12 17.04 -0.43
C SER A 40 -11.73 15.59 -0.77
N THR A 41 -12.65 14.82 -1.36
CA THR A 41 -12.41 13.42 -1.70
C THR A 41 -11.88 13.32 -3.13
N THR A 42 -10.72 12.71 -3.29
CA THR A 42 -10.12 12.41 -4.58
C THR A 42 -10.40 10.97 -4.97
N LEU A 43 -10.84 10.76 -6.20
CA LEU A 43 -10.85 9.46 -6.86
C LEU A 43 -9.66 9.40 -7.82
N SER A 44 -8.84 8.37 -7.69
CA SER A 44 -7.71 8.10 -8.59
C SER A 44 -7.59 6.60 -8.84
N GLY A 45 -6.65 6.21 -9.69
CA GLY A 45 -6.45 4.81 -10.02
C GLY A 45 -5.44 4.62 -11.14
N TYR A 46 -5.19 3.36 -11.47
CA TYR A 46 -4.28 2.97 -12.54
C TYR A 46 -4.69 1.62 -13.12
N VAL A 47 -4.21 1.34 -14.33
CA VAL A 47 -4.32 0.03 -14.97
C VAL A 47 -2.90 -0.45 -15.23
N ASP A 48 -2.57 -1.61 -14.69
CA ASP A 48 -1.28 -2.26 -14.85
C ASP A 48 -1.39 -3.43 -15.84
N THR A 49 -0.58 -3.39 -16.88
CA THR A 49 -0.48 -4.44 -17.91
C THR A 49 0.97 -4.73 -18.19
N SER A 50 1.28 -5.98 -18.55
CA SER A 50 2.64 -6.39 -18.89
C SER A 50 2.68 -7.22 -20.17
N ILE A 51 3.83 -7.21 -20.82
CA ILE A 51 4.16 -8.10 -21.92
C ILE A 51 5.48 -8.74 -21.54
N ILE A 52 5.48 -10.07 -21.40
CA ILE A 52 6.66 -10.80 -20.95
C ILE A 52 6.90 -11.94 -21.92
N TRP A 53 8.14 -12.04 -22.42
CA TRP A 53 8.56 -13.09 -23.33
C TRP A 53 9.86 -13.70 -22.83
N LYS A 54 9.90 -15.02 -22.80
CA LYS A 54 11.05 -15.82 -22.40
C LYS A 54 11.45 -16.72 -23.57
N PRO A 55 12.31 -16.23 -24.48
CA PRO A 55 12.77 -17.03 -25.62
C PRO A 55 13.45 -18.33 -25.15
N GLY A 56 12.95 -19.49 -25.60
CA GLY A 56 13.53 -20.80 -25.27
C GLY A 56 12.46 -21.89 -25.15
N THR A 57 12.86 -23.04 -24.59
CA THR A 57 11.94 -24.17 -24.35
C THR A 57 11.60 -24.26 -22.87
N GLY A 58 10.47 -23.68 -22.48
CA GLY A 58 9.77 -23.97 -21.23
C GLY A 58 9.84 -22.90 -20.13
N ASP A 59 8.73 -22.79 -19.41
CA ASP A 59 8.51 -21.85 -18.30
C ASP A 59 8.76 -22.45 -16.91
N ALA A 60 9.37 -23.63 -16.86
CA ALA A 60 9.70 -24.31 -15.61
C ALA A 60 10.88 -23.64 -14.88
N ASN A 61 10.94 -23.84 -13.56
CA ASN A 61 12.03 -23.43 -12.64
C ASN A 61 12.21 -21.91 -12.46
N LEU A 62 11.19 -21.23 -11.93
CA LEU A 62 11.29 -19.82 -11.56
C LEU A 62 11.97 -19.63 -10.20
N PRO A 63 12.79 -18.57 -10.02
CA PRO A 63 13.63 -18.36 -8.83
C PRO A 63 12.87 -17.93 -7.57
N GLY A 64 11.57 -18.26 -7.44
CA GLY A 64 10.75 -17.93 -6.27
C GLY A 64 10.34 -16.46 -6.14
N ARG A 65 10.45 -15.68 -7.23
CA ARG A 65 10.00 -14.28 -7.28
C ARG A 65 8.47 -14.18 -7.28
N GLN A 66 7.92 -13.08 -6.77
CA GLN A 66 6.49 -12.78 -6.94
C GLN A 66 6.23 -12.04 -8.27
N TYR A 67 4.97 -12.09 -8.72
CA TYR A 67 4.52 -11.52 -10.01
C TYR A 67 5.35 -12.08 -11.17
N ASP A 68 5.49 -13.41 -11.16
CA ASP A 68 6.23 -14.21 -12.11
C ASP A 68 5.53 -15.59 -12.17
N GLY A 69 5.60 -16.29 -13.29
CA GLY A 69 4.83 -17.53 -13.44
C GLY A 69 4.48 -17.92 -14.87
N PRO A 70 4.10 -19.18 -15.11
CA PRO A 70 3.52 -19.60 -16.39
C PRO A 70 2.27 -18.80 -16.80
N THR A 71 1.59 -18.16 -15.84
CA THR A 71 0.44 -17.27 -16.08
C THR A 71 0.83 -15.84 -16.47
N LYS A 72 2.13 -15.55 -16.51
CA LYS A 72 2.70 -14.22 -16.82
C LYS A 72 3.66 -14.28 -18.01
N LEU A 73 4.42 -15.37 -18.14
CA LEU A 73 5.42 -15.57 -19.19
C LEU A 73 4.76 -15.85 -20.54
N ASP A 74 5.51 -15.56 -21.61
CA ASP A 74 5.13 -15.76 -23.01
C ASP A 74 3.74 -15.24 -23.37
N GLY A 75 3.43 -14.02 -22.90
CA GLY A 75 2.09 -13.48 -23.03
C GLY A 75 1.95 -11.98 -22.78
N PHE A 76 0.69 -11.56 -22.96
CA PHE A 76 0.18 -10.24 -22.62
C PHE A 76 -0.71 -10.40 -21.40
N ASN A 77 -0.52 -9.57 -20.38
CA ASN A 77 -1.18 -9.75 -19.10
C ASN A 77 -1.92 -8.47 -18.69
N LEU A 78 -3.16 -8.62 -18.23
CA LEU A 78 -3.76 -7.68 -17.29
C LEU A 78 -3.29 -8.08 -15.89
N ASN A 79 -2.58 -7.18 -15.23
CA ASN A 79 -1.98 -7.43 -13.93
C ASN A 79 -2.99 -7.08 -12.84
N VAL A 80 -3.32 -5.79 -12.73
CA VAL A 80 -4.28 -5.27 -11.77
C VAL A 80 -4.84 -3.94 -12.27
N VAL A 81 -6.10 -3.67 -11.92
CA VAL A 81 -6.73 -2.35 -11.97
C VAL A 81 -6.81 -1.86 -10.54
N GLY A 82 -6.11 -0.76 -10.24
CA GLY A 82 -6.13 -0.10 -8.95
C GLY A 82 -7.11 1.06 -8.94
N ILE A 83 -7.93 1.17 -7.90
CA ILE A 83 -8.82 2.30 -7.66
C ILE A 83 -8.59 2.80 -6.23
N THR A 84 -8.40 4.10 -6.08
CA THR A 84 -8.15 4.77 -4.82
C THR A 84 -9.18 5.84 -4.58
N LEU A 85 -9.88 5.76 -3.46
CA LEU A 85 -10.72 6.83 -2.92
C LEU A 85 -10.07 7.36 -1.65
N GLU A 86 -9.77 8.65 -1.62
CA GLU A 86 -9.02 9.24 -0.52
C GLU A 86 -9.59 10.60 -0.14
N LYS A 87 -9.75 10.83 1.16
CA LYS A 87 -9.80 12.16 1.74
C LYS A 87 -8.53 12.32 2.57
N PRO A 88 -7.57 13.15 2.14
CA PRO A 88 -6.31 13.29 2.85
C PRO A 88 -6.53 13.85 4.26
N LEU A 89 -5.66 13.46 5.19
CA LEU A 89 -5.64 14.02 6.53
C LEU A 89 -5.05 15.44 6.46
N SER A 90 -5.81 16.46 6.83
CA SER A 90 -5.26 17.82 6.91
C SER A 90 -4.30 17.95 8.09
N GLU A 91 -3.41 18.94 8.04
CA GLU A 91 -2.47 19.16 9.13
C GLU A 91 -3.11 19.81 10.37
N ASP A 92 -4.37 20.23 10.26
CA ASP A 92 -5.12 20.89 11.32
C ASP A 92 -5.29 20.01 12.56
N GLN A 93 -5.50 20.66 13.69
CA GLN A 93 -5.91 19.98 14.91
C GLN A 93 -7.31 19.39 14.73
N TRP A 94 -7.51 18.15 15.17
CA TRP A 94 -8.77 17.41 15.00
C TRP A 94 -9.19 17.22 13.54
N ALA A 95 -8.21 16.96 12.67
CA ALA A 95 -8.48 16.58 11.29
C ALA A 95 -8.91 15.11 11.18
N ALA A 96 -9.75 14.82 10.19
CA ALA A 96 -10.15 13.45 9.86
C ALA A 96 -10.14 13.22 8.35
N GLY A 97 -9.58 12.09 7.96
CA GLY A 97 -9.49 11.61 6.58
C GLY A 97 -9.82 10.13 6.50
N TYR A 98 -9.74 9.58 5.30
CA TYR A 98 -9.86 8.14 5.06
C TYR A 98 -9.20 7.79 3.75
N LYS A 99 -8.86 6.52 3.58
CA LYS A 99 -8.34 5.99 2.34
C LYS A 99 -8.89 4.60 2.08
N ALA A 100 -9.24 4.31 0.84
CA ALA A 100 -9.62 2.99 0.35
C ALA A 100 -8.91 2.74 -0.99
N ASP A 101 -7.97 1.80 -0.98
CA ASP A 101 -7.24 1.30 -2.15
C ASP A 101 -7.74 -0.12 -2.48
N LEU A 102 -8.35 -0.25 -3.64
CA LEU A 102 -9.01 -1.47 -4.12
C LEU A 102 -8.30 -1.99 -5.37
N TRP A 103 -8.02 -3.28 -5.39
CA TRP A 103 -7.33 -3.94 -6.50
C TRP A 103 -8.21 -5.01 -7.14
N PHE A 104 -8.33 -4.95 -8.46
CA PHE A 104 -9.07 -5.90 -9.28
C PHE A 104 -8.17 -6.55 -10.31
N GLY A 105 -8.08 -7.88 -10.34
CA GLY A 105 -7.32 -8.64 -11.32
C GLY A 105 -6.41 -9.71 -10.70
N PRO A 106 -5.72 -10.50 -11.54
CA PRO A 106 -4.97 -11.68 -11.10
C PRO A 106 -3.90 -11.40 -10.03
N ASP A 107 -3.31 -10.20 -10.01
CA ASP A 107 -2.27 -9.84 -9.04
C ASP A 107 -2.82 -9.47 -7.65
N ALA A 108 -4.14 -9.25 -7.52
CA ALA A 108 -4.81 -9.04 -6.24
C ALA A 108 -4.63 -10.23 -5.29
N GLY A 109 -4.76 -11.46 -5.83
CA GLY A 109 -4.53 -12.71 -5.10
C GLY A 109 -3.07 -12.92 -4.72
N THR A 110 -2.14 -12.47 -5.56
CA THR A 110 -0.69 -12.52 -5.27
C THR A 110 -0.31 -11.60 -4.11
N TYR A 111 -1.01 -10.47 -3.94
CA TYR A 111 -0.83 -9.56 -2.80
C TYR A 111 -1.38 -10.14 -1.48
N ARG A 112 -2.34 -11.08 -1.55
CA ARG A 112 -2.93 -11.80 -0.40
C ARG A 112 -3.62 -10.88 0.62
N ALA A 113 -4.40 -9.94 0.09
CA ALA A 113 -5.31 -9.10 0.87
C ALA A 113 -6.78 -9.33 0.51
N LEU A 114 -7.16 -10.61 0.44
CA LEU A 114 -8.49 -11.01 0.01
C LEU A 114 -9.53 -10.74 1.10
N ILE A 115 -10.77 -10.55 0.69
CA ILE A 115 -11.91 -10.42 1.59
C ILE A 115 -12.52 -11.78 1.85
N GLY A 116 -12.64 -12.15 3.13
CA GLY A 116 -13.32 -13.37 3.57
C GLY A 116 -12.37 -14.43 4.15
N ASN A 117 -12.91 -15.20 5.07
CA ASN A 117 -12.18 -16.29 5.73
C ASN A 117 -12.31 -17.56 4.88
N GLY A 118 -11.20 -18.13 4.41
CA GLY A 118 -11.21 -19.37 3.60
C GLY A 118 -11.06 -19.21 2.09
N GLY A 119 -10.37 -18.16 1.62
CA GLY A 119 -10.06 -17.98 0.19
C GLY A 119 -11.08 -17.11 -0.52
N GLY A 120 -11.06 -15.80 -0.23
CA GLY A 120 -11.83 -14.80 -0.98
C GLY A 120 -11.54 -14.82 -2.48
N ASP A 121 -12.27 -14.01 -3.25
CA ASP A 121 -12.06 -13.91 -4.70
C ASP A 121 -10.59 -13.53 -4.99
N PRO A 122 -9.79 -14.40 -5.64
CA PRO A 122 -8.38 -14.12 -5.90
C PRO A 122 -8.16 -12.94 -6.86
N ASN A 123 -9.23 -12.40 -7.45
CA ASN A 123 -9.17 -11.24 -8.33
C ASN A 123 -9.62 -9.95 -7.63
N PHE A 124 -9.90 -9.96 -6.32
CA PHE A 124 -10.27 -8.76 -5.59
C PHE A 124 -9.56 -8.67 -4.23
N ALA A 125 -8.87 -7.55 -4.02
CA ALA A 125 -8.16 -7.29 -2.77
C ALA A 125 -8.42 -5.88 -2.25
N ILE A 126 -8.52 -5.76 -0.94
CA ILE A 126 -8.43 -4.46 -0.25
C ILE A 126 -6.97 -4.26 0.06
N LYS A 127 -6.28 -3.43 -0.72
CA LYS A 127 -4.87 -3.15 -0.45
C LYS A 127 -4.72 -2.37 0.87
N GLN A 128 -5.50 -1.30 1.00
CA GLN A 128 -5.64 -0.54 2.23
C GLN A 128 -7.08 -0.03 2.36
N ALA A 129 -7.62 0.01 3.57
CA ALA A 129 -8.89 0.67 3.87
C ALA A 129 -8.89 1.10 5.33
N PHE A 130 -8.70 2.39 5.59
CA PHE A 130 -8.61 2.91 6.96
C PHE A 130 -9.21 4.31 7.09
N VAL A 131 -9.64 4.62 8.31
CA VAL A 131 -9.94 5.99 8.75
C VAL A 131 -8.67 6.59 9.36
N ALA A 132 -8.41 7.85 9.06
CA ALA A 132 -7.31 8.62 9.61
C ALA A 132 -7.82 9.73 10.52
N LEU A 133 -7.18 9.94 11.67
CA LEU A 133 -7.51 11.00 12.63
C LEU A 133 -6.23 11.66 13.13
N ARG A 134 -6.20 12.99 13.21
CA ARG A 134 -5.12 13.75 13.86
C ARG A 134 -5.60 14.31 15.19
N THR A 135 -4.97 13.92 16.28
CA THR A 135 -5.23 14.51 17.60
C THR A 135 -4.17 15.57 17.94
N PRO A 136 -4.52 16.65 18.69
CA PRO A 136 -3.63 17.78 18.95
C PRO A 136 -2.64 17.50 20.10
N VAL A 137 -1.86 16.43 20.00
CA VAL A 137 -0.81 16.09 20.97
C VAL A 137 0.53 16.52 20.39
N GLY A 138 1.20 17.51 21.01
CA GLY A 138 2.49 18.02 20.55
C GLY A 138 2.42 18.52 19.10
N ASN A 139 3.23 17.93 18.22
CA ASN A 139 3.25 18.23 16.78
C ASN A 139 2.09 17.62 15.98
N GLY A 140 1.12 17.00 16.66
CA GLY A 140 0.03 16.23 16.05
C GLY A 140 0.34 14.74 16.07
N LEU A 141 -0.62 13.96 16.56
CA LEU A 141 -0.54 12.50 16.59
C LEU A 141 -1.55 11.93 15.59
N ASP A 142 -1.03 11.22 14.60
CA ASP A 142 -1.82 10.66 13.52
C ASP A 142 -2.18 9.21 13.81
N TRP A 143 -3.46 8.91 13.73
CA TRP A 143 -4.02 7.59 13.93
C TRP A 143 -4.54 7.05 12.62
N ARG A 144 -4.29 5.77 12.36
CA ARG A 144 -4.95 4.99 11.33
C ARG A 144 -5.65 3.81 11.99
N ALA A 145 -6.92 3.61 11.68
CA ALA A 145 -7.69 2.47 12.16
C ALA A 145 -8.36 1.78 10.97
N GLY A 146 -8.08 0.49 10.80
CA GLY A 146 -8.58 -0.31 9.68
C GLY A 146 -7.51 -1.24 9.12
N VAL A 147 -7.52 -1.43 7.81
CA VAL A 147 -6.55 -2.21 7.06
C VAL A 147 -5.53 -1.26 6.44
N PHE A 148 -4.24 -1.46 6.72
CA PHE A 148 -3.18 -0.63 6.17
C PHE A 148 -1.96 -1.48 5.79
N ASP A 149 -1.26 -1.08 4.73
CA ASP A 149 0.00 -1.69 4.31
C ASP A 149 0.99 -1.77 5.48
N THR A 150 1.88 -2.74 5.39
CA THR A 150 3.02 -2.91 6.27
C THR A 150 3.78 -1.59 6.47
N ILE A 151 4.27 -1.39 7.70
CA ILE A 151 5.15 -0.27 7.99
C ILE A 151 6.56 -0.54 7.45
N ILE A 152 6.98 -1.80 7.38
CA ILE A 152 8.28 -2.22 6.87
C ILE A 152 8.16 -2.80 5.47
N GLY A 153 9.08 -2.46 4.59
CA GLY A 153 9.15 -3.07 3.26
C GLY A 153 9.90 -2.15 2.31
N TYR A 154 10.69 -2.75 1.42
CA TYR A 154 11.51 -1.99 0.48
C TYR A 154 10.92 -1.98 -0.93
N GLU A 155 10.39 -3.12 -1.37
CA GLU A 155 9.77 -3.25 -2.69
C GLU A 155 8.27 -2.95 -2.58
N SER A 156 7.75 -2.09 -3.45
CA SER A 156 6.31 -1.78 -3.48
C SER A 156 5.57 -2.84 -4.28
N SER A 157 4.32 -3.16 -3.96
CA SER A 157 3.55 -4.14 -4.75
C SER A 157 3.15 -3.61 -6.13
N GLU A 158 3.06 -2.30 -6.30
CA GLU A 158 2.73 -1.64 -7.56
C GLU A 158 3.90 -1.70 -8.56
N SER A 159 3.66 -2.20 -9.77
CA SER A 159 4.70 -2.32 -10.80
C SER A 159 5.36 -0.99 -11.17
N TYR A 160 4.57 0.07 -11.28
CA TYR A 160 5.06 1.39 -11.72
C TYR A 160 5.95 2.10 -10.68
N LEU A 161 5.97 1.63 -9.43
CA LEU A 161 6.80 2.18 -8.35
C LEU A 161 8.14 1.43 -8.20
N ASN A 162 8.39 0.42 -9.03
CA ASN A 162 9.58 -0.41 -8.92
C ASN A 162 10.38 -0.43 -10.23
N PRO A 163 11.71 -0.53 -10.16
CA PRO A 163 12.55 -0.62 -11.35
C PRO A 163 12.40 -1.96 -12.09
N ASN A 164 11.93 -3.01 -11.39
CA ASN A 164 11.67 -4.33 -11.95
C ASN A 164 10.17 -4.62 -11.90
N TYR A 165 9.65 -5.43 -12.82
CA TYR A 165 8.24 -5.88 -12.75
C TYR A 165 8.03 -6.90 -11.63
N SER A 166 8.79 -8.00 -11.65
CA SER A 166 8.73 -9.03 -10.61
C SER A 166 9.38 -8.55 -9.30
N ARG A 167 9.04 -9.21 -8.20
CA ARG A 167 9.56 -8.88 -6.86
C ARG A 167 10.46 -9.96 -6.32
N SER A 168 11.41 -9.58 -5.49
CA SER A 168 12.33 -10.54 -4.88
C SER A 168 11.59 -11.52 -3.95
N PHE A 169 12.30 -12.59 -3.58
CA PHE A 169 11.82 -13.49 -2.53
C PHE A 169 11.63 -12.77 -1.18
N GLY A 170 12.45 -11.74 -0.91
CA GLY A 170 12.35 -10.91 0.30
C GLY A 170 11.01 -10.18 0.39
N HIS A 171 10.54 -9.62 -0.73
CA HIS A 171 9.18 -9.09 -0.82
C HIS A 171 8.15 -10.16 -0.48
N GLY A 172 8.32 -11.41 -0.91
CA GLY A 172 7.40 -12.50 -0.54
C GLY A 172 7.33 -12.77 0.96
N LEU A 173 8.46 -12.67 1.65
CA LEU A 173 8.56 -12.96 3.08
C LEU A 173 8.04 -11.83 3.96
N GLU A 174 8.18 -10.58 3.52
CA GLU A 174 7.83 -9.41 4.31
C GLU A 174 6.31 -9.33 4.56
N PRO A 175 5.88 -8.74 5.69
CA PRO A 175 4.48 -8.49 5.91
C PRO A 175 3.84 -7.62 4.82
N LYS A 176 2.58 -7.86 4.42
CA LYS A 176 1.94 -7.04 3.37
C LYS A 176 1.03 -5.97 3.93
N GLN A 177 0.17 -6.36 4.85
CA GLN A 177 -0.84 -5.49 5.44
C GLN A 177 -1.18 -5.93 6.86
N HIS A 178 -1.83 -5.02 7.57
CA HIS A 178 -2.27 -5.21 8.94
C HIS A 178 -3.70 -4.72 9.08
N THR A 179 -4.52 -5.49 9.78
CA THR A 179 -5.81 -5.02 10.28
C THR A 179 -5.65 -4.63 11.75
N GLY A 180 -5.74 -3.35 12.07
CA GLY A 180 -5.48 -2.86 13.42
C GLY A 180 -5.54 -1.35 13.58
N VAL A 181 -4.73 -0.84 14.51
CA VAL A 181 -4.54 0.58 14.78
C VAL A 181 -3.05 0.92 14.74
N LEU A 182 -2.70 2.00 14.06
CA LEU A 182 -1.34 2.55 13.98
C LEU A 182 -1.35 4.01 14.40
N ALA A 183 -0.47 4.39 15.32
CA ALA A 183 -0.19 5.76 15.68
C ALA A 183 1.15 6.19 15.05
N SER A 184 1.23 7.42 14.54
CA SER A 184 2.45 8.01 13.98
C SER A 184 2.65 9.42 14.53
N TYR A 185 3.86 9.71 14.98
CA TYR A 185 4.23 10.98 15.61
C TYR A 185 5.52 11.52 15.01
N LYS A 186 5.42 12.69 14.39
CA LYS A 186 6.57 13.44 13.89
C LYS A 186 7.22 14.18 15.06
N ALA A 187 8.18 13.54 15.72
CA ALA A 187 8.84 14.09 16.90
C ALA A 187 9.68 15.34 16.56
N THR A 188 10.32 15.33 15.39
CA THR A 188 11.06 16.47 14.83
C THR A 188 10.89 16.50 13.31
N ASP A 189 11.42 17.52 12.63
CA ASP A 189 11.46 17.52 11.16
C ASP A 189 12.24 16.36 10.55
N ALA A 190 13.15 15.77 11.31
CA ALA A 190 13.99 14.66 10.89
C ALA A 190 13.46 13.29 11.32
N VAL A 191 12.77 13.21 12.47
CA VAL A 191 12.47 11.94 13.14
C VAL A 191 10.97 11.73 13.27
N THR A 192 10.49 10.61 12.74
CA THR A 192 9.11 10.15 12.92
C THR A 192 9.10 8.77 13.56
N PHE A 193 8.22 8.59 14.54
CA PHE A 193 7.98 7.31 15.18
C PHE A 193 6.60 6.81 14.79
N SER A 194 6.47 5.48 14.63
CA SER A 194 5.16 4.84 14.52
C SER A 194 5.10 3.63 15.42
N ALA A 195 3.94 3.41 16.04
CA ALA A 195 3.67 2.24 16.88
C ALA A 195 2.24 1.78 16.67
N GLY A 196 2.00 0.48 16.66
CA GLY A 196 0.69 -0.07 16.36
C GLY A 196 0.46 -1.46 16.90
N ILE A 197 -0.81 -1.86 16.85
CA ILE A 197 -1.28 -3.19 17.20
C ILE A 197 -2.23 -3.67 16.11
N ALA A 198 -2.08 -4.92 15.70
CA ALA A 198 -2.85 -5.56 14.65
C ALA A 198 -3.23 -6.98 15.04
N ASN A 199 -4.21 -7.55 14.33
CA ASN A 199 -4.65 -8.91 14.59
C ASN A 199 -3.53 -9.92 14.31
N THR A 200 -2.93 -9.86 13.12
CA THR A 200 -1.87 -10.75 12.62
C THR A 200 -0.93 -9.97 11.69
N TYR A 201 0.14 -10.62 11.23
CA TYR A 201 0.84 -10.23 10.02
C TYR A 201 0.56 -11.25 8.91
N ASN A 202 0.35 -10.79 7.68
CA ASN A 202 0.24 -11.65 6.50
C ASN A 202 1.51 -11.53 5.65
N ASN A 203 1.84 -12.53 4.84
CA ASN A 203 2.87 -12.43 3.81
C ASN A 203 2.43 -13.20 2.55
N ALA A 204 3.25 -13.21 1.51
CA ALA A 204 2.92 -13.84 0.24
C ALA A 204 2.75 -15.38 0.31
N PHE A 205 3.23 -16.00 1.38
CA PHE A 205 3.28 -17.45 1.51
C PHE A 205 2.24 -17.99 2.53
N GLY A 206 1.77 -17.15 3.46
CA GLY A 206 0.81 -17.51 4.51
C GLY A 206 -0.66 -17.30 4.13
N GLY A 207 -1.58 -18.08 4.72
CA GLY A 207 -3.01 -18.08 4.40
C GLY A 207 -3.84 -16.87 4.89
N ASP A 208 -3.19 -15.80 5.31
CA ASP A 208 -3.83 -14.68 6.01
C ASP A 208 -4.50 -13.68 5.08
N ASN A 209 -5.79 -13.48 5.29
CA ASN A 209 -6.61 -12.49 4.60
C ASN A 209 -6.97 -11.31 5.53
N VAL A 210 -7.70 -10.33 5.00
CA VAL A 210 -8.24 -9.23 5.79
C VAL A 210 -9.03 -9.79 6.99
N ASN A 211 -8.81 -9.22 8.18
CA ASN A 211 -9.41 -9.65 9.45
C ASN A 211 -9.00 -11.04 9.99
N ALA A 212 -7.96 -11.68 9.43
CA ALA A 212 -7.42 -12.92 9.97
C ALA A 212 -7.13 -12.80 11.48
N ARG A 213 -7.25 -13.92 12.20
CA ARG A 213 -7.03 -13.98 13.65
C ARG A 213 -5.82 -14.85 13.93
N PRO A 214 -5.01 -14.51 14.95
CA PRO A 214 -3.81 -15.26 15.24
C PRO A 214 -4.17 -16.69 15.63
N VAL A 215 -3.40 -17.64 15.12
CA VAL A 215 -3.57 -19.08 15.33
C VAL A 215 -2.28 -19.63 15.93
N ARG A 216 -2.39 -20.61 16.82
CA ARG A 216 -1.26 -21.31 17.43
C ARG A 216 -1.48 -22.81 17.28
N GLY A 217 -0.78 -23.42 16.33
CA GLY A 217 -1.04 -24.80 15.93
C GLY A 217 -2.42 -24.94 15.29
N ALA A 218 -3.19 -25.96 15.66
CA ALA A 218 -4.51 -26.19 15.07
C ALA A 218 -5.66 -25.34 15.69
N GLY A 219 -5.35 -24.43 16.61
CA GLY A 219 -6.36 -23.72 17.41
C GLY A 219 -6.14 -22.21 17.48
N PRO A 220 -7.18 -21.44 17.86
CA PRO A 220 -7.06 -19.99 18.00
C PRO A 220 -6.01 -19.64 19.07
N ALA A 221 -5.21 -18.61 18.79
CA ALA A 221 -4.32 -18.03 19.78
C ALA A 221 -5.11 -17.32 20.89
N LYS A 222 -4.44 -16.99 22.00
CA LYS A 222 -5.03 -16.21 23.09
C LYS A 222 -5.39 -14.81 22.63
N GLU A 223 -6.35 -14.19 23.30
CA GLU A 223 -6.76 -12.81 23.00
C GLU A 223 -5.59 -11.82 23.10
N SER A 224 -4.65 -12.01 24.02
CA SER A 224 -3.49 -11.13 24.18
C SER A 224 -2.42 -11.30 23.10
N GLU A 225 -2.52 -12.36 22.29
CA GLU A 225 -1.61 -12.60 21.17
C GLU A 225 -2.09 -11.71 20.01
N LYS A 226 -1.32 -10.67 19.76
CA LYS A 226 -1.53 -9.67 18.71
C LYS A 226 -0.20 -9.43 18.02
N THR A 227 -0.27 -8.83 16.84
CA THR A 227 0.92 -8.34 16.15
C THR A 227 1.20 -6.91 16.60
N TYR A 228 2.40 -6.68 17.10
CA TYR A 228 2.90 -5.38 17.51
C TYR A 228 3.81 -4.82 16.43
N LEU A 229 3.60 -3.54 16.13
CA LEU A 229 4.29 -2.81 15.09
C LEU A 229 5.05 -1.66 15.75
N ALA A 230 6.31 -1.47 15.43
CA ALA A 230 7.01 -0.24 15.77
C ALA A 230 8.02 0.13 14.69
N SER A 231 8.19 1.42 14.43
CA SER A 231 9.25 1.91 13.55
C SER A 231 9.71 3.31 13.89
N VAL A 232 10.90 3.62 13.41
CA VAL A 232 11.47 4.95 13.39
C VAL A 232 12.00 5.23 11.99
N SER A 233 11.65 6.39 11.46
CA SER A 233 12.27 6.94 10.26
C SER A 233 13.07 8.18 10.63
N ILE A 234 14.29 8.26 10.09
CA ILE A 234 15.23 9.34 10.33
C ILE A 234 15.67 9.87 8.97
N THR A 235 15.33 11.11 8.67
CA THR A 235 15.85 11.83 7.51
C THR A 235 16.97 12.74 7.97
N ALA A 236 18.17 12.49 7.50
CA ALA A 236 19.36 13.23 7.90
C ALA A 236 19.26 14.71 7.46
N PRO A 237 19.28 15.66 8.41
CA PRO A 237 19.26 17.09 8.09
C PRO A 237 20.45 17.53 7.24
N GLU A 238 20.32 18.71 6.61
CA GLU A 238 21.42 19.36 5.89
C GLU A 238 22.67 19.60 6.76
N SER A 239 22.48 19.78 8.07
CA SER A 239 23.58 19.97 9.02
C SER A 239 24.45 18.73 9.25
N TRP A 240 24.07 17.55 8.74
CA TRP A 240 24.83 16.31 8.91
C TRP A 240 25.93 16.10 7.86
N GLY A 241 26.18 17.10 7.01
CA GLY A 241 27.28 17.08 6.04
C GLY A 241 27.09 16.01 4.99
N PHE A 242 28.05 15.09 4.85
CA PHE A 242 28.00 14.05 3.79
C PHE A 242 26.82 13.07 3.92
N LEU A 243 26.21 12.98 5.11
CA LEU A 243 25.02 12.16 5.35
C LEU A 243 23.71 12.90 5.03
N SER A 244 23.77 14.20 4.71
CA SER A 244 22.60 15.01 4.39
C SER A 244 21.73 14.36 3.30
N GLY A 245 20.42 14.35 3.53
CA GLY A 245 19.45 13.79 2.59
C GLY A 245 19.35 12.27 2.62
N SER A 246 20.19 11.57 3.37
CA SER A 246 20.01 10.12 3.60
C SER A 246 18.79 9.86 4.48
N ALA A 247 18.01 8.84 4.14
CA ALA A 247 16.86 8.40 4.91
C ALA A 247 17.10 6.99 5.44
N TRP A 248 16.88 6.82 6.74
CA TRP A 248 17.10 5.58 7.47
C TRP A 248 15.77 5.13 8.04
N TYR A 249 15.43 3.87 7.79
CA TYR A 249 14.19 3.29 8.26
C TYR A 249 14.50 2.02 9.03
N LEU A 250 14.02 1.97 10.27
CA LEU A 250 14.11 0.78 11.11
C LEU A 250 12.70 0.46 11.61
N GLY A 251 12.30 -0.80 11.48
CA GLY A 251 11.02 -1.26 11.96
C GLY A 251 11.07 -2.68 12.49
N LEU A 252 10.13 -2.99 13.37
CA LEU A 252 9.91 -4.31 13.94
C LEU A 252 8.42 -4.66 13.83
N ILE A 253 8.19 -5.90 13.47
CA ILE A 253 6.86 -6.52 13.45
C ILE A 253 7.02 -7.84 14.18
N ASP A 254 6.35 -7.97 15.32
CA ASP A 254 6.38 -9.17 16.15
C ASP A 254 4.96 -9.65 16.43
N GLY A 255 4.68 -10.92 16.17
CA GLY A 255 3.34 -11.46 16.27
C GLY A 255 3.21 -12.87 15.69
N LEU A 256 1.96 -13.28 15.47
CA LEU A 256 1.63 -14.56 14.84
C LEU A 256 0.97 -14.32 13.48
N ALA A 257 1.25 -15.22 12.54
CA ALA A 257 0.41 -15.38 11.37
C ALA A 257 -0.94 -16.01 11.80
N GLY A 258 -1.99 -15.71 11.07
CA GLY A 258 -3.35 -16.18 11.31
C GLY A 258 -3.67 -17.55 10.70
N ASN A 259 -2.79 -18.11 9.89
CA ASN A 259 -2.93 -19.43 9.26
C ASN A 259 -1.57 -20.16 9.19
N SER A 260 -0.85 -20.27 10.32
CA SER A 260 0.38 -21.07 10.45
C SER A 260 0.10 -22.51 10.89
#